data_AF-S4YL57-F1
#
_entry.id   AF-S4YL57-F1
#
_cell.length_a   1.000
_cell.length_b   1.000
_cell.length_c   1.000
_cell.angle_alpha   90.00
_cell.angle_beta   90.00
_cell.angle_gamma   90.00
#
_symmetry.space_group_name_H-M   'P 1'
#
loop_
_entity.id
_entity.type
_entity.pdbx_description
1 polymer ?
#
loop_
_entity_poly.entity_id
_entity_poly.type
_entity_poly.pdbx_seq_one_letter_code
_entity_poly.pdbx_strand_id
1 'polypeptide(L)'
;MKQQWTKWVGGIVLASGMVMQASAAEKITVFAAASLTNALQDIATQYQKGKDVQVVSSFASSSTLARQIEQGAPADLFISADQQWMDYAIDKQQMVKETRYTLLGNELVLIAAKDGKQDNITLNKQTDWAKLLNGGRLAVGDPDHVPAGIYAKEALQNLGVWTALEPKLARANNVRSAMALVERGEAPLGIVYGSDAVASDKVSVVGVFPEDSHKPVEYPMALVKGHQTPAVSAFYNYLKSPEAAAIFHHYGFSPRK
;
A
#
# COMPACT_ATOMS: atom_id res chain seq x y z
N MET A 1 -88.52 -24.08 22.39
CA MET A 1 -87.72 -22.88 22.12
C MET A 1 -86.26 -23.23 22.43
N LYS A 2 -85.44 -23.47 21.39
CA LYS A 2 -84.23 -22.67 21.00
C LYS A 2 -83.12 -22.67 22.06
N GLN A 3 -82.04 -23.44 21.84
CA GLN A 3 -80.71 -22.99 21.32
C GLN A 3 -80.00 -22.03 22.30
N GLN A 4 -78.72 -22.14 22.67
CA GLN A 4 -77.54 -22.72 22.02
C GLN A 4 -76.40 -22.78 23.08
N TRP A 5 -75.56 -23.81 23.02
CA TRP A 5 -74.24 -23.83 23.67
C TRP A 5 -73.25 -23.05 22.81
N THR A 6 -72.54 -22.08 23.38
CA THR A 6 -71.36 -21.46 22.75
C THR A 6 -70.09 -21.92 23.47
N LYS A 7 -69.34 -22.78 22.78
CA LYS A 7 -67.98 -23.21 23.15
C LYS A 7 -67.00 -22.07 22.85
N TRP A 8 -66.18 -21.71 23.82
CA TRP A 8 -65.03 -20.86 23.61
C TRP A 8 -63.89 -21.69 23.00
N VAL A 9 -63.48 -21.37 21.78
CA VAL A 9 -62.26 -21.88 21.15
C VAL A 9 -61.23 -20.77 21.21
N GLY A 10 -60.26 -20.89 22.11
CA GLY A 10 -59.08 -20.03 22.14
C GLY A 10 -58.13 -20.44 21.02
N GLY A 11 -58.02 -19.60 19.99
CA GLY A 11 -57.02 -19.75 18.94
C GLY A 11 -55.68 -19.17 19.38
N ILE A 12 -54.68 -20.03 19.59
CA ILE A 12 -53.28 -19.62 19.74
C ILE A 12 -52.74 -19.35 18.33
N VAL A 13 -52.52 -18.09 17.99
CA VAL A 13 -51.78 -17.70 16.78
C VAL A 13 -50.30 -17.67 17.15
N LEU A 14 -49.58 -18.74 16.81
CA LEU A 14 -48.12 -18.77 16.79
C LEU A 14 -47.63 -17.97 15.59
N ALA A 15 -47.32 -16.69 15.80
CA ALA A 15 -46.61 -15.88 14.82
C ALA A 15 -45.13 -16.29 14.84
N SER A 16 -44.74 -17.23 13.97
CA SER A 16 -43.34 -17.53 13.69
C SER A 16 -42.70 -16.35 12.95
N GLY A 17 -42.07 -15.45 13.69
CA GLY A 17 -41.23 -14.41 13.12
C GLY A 17 -40.00 -15.04 12.46
N MET A 18 -39.94 -15.02 11.14
CA MET A 18 -38.69 -15.25 10.42
C MET A 18 -37.72 -14.12 10.77
N VAL A 19 -36.79 -14.40 11.68
CA VAL A 19 -35.62 -13.57 11.89
C VAL A 19 -34.75 -13.75 10.65
N MET A 20 -34.88 -12.85 9.68
CA MET A 20 -33.85 -12.66 8.67
C MET A 20 -32.58 -12.23 9.40
N GLN A 21 -31.66 -13.16 9.61
CA GLN A 21 -30.28 -12.82 9.95
C GLN A 21 -29.73 -12.06 8.76
N ALA A 22 -29.62 -10.74 8.89
CA ALA A 22 -28.82 -9.95 7.98
C ALA A 22 -27.38 -10.49 8.07
N SER A 23 -26.95 -11.22 7.04
CA SER A 23 -25.54 -11.55 6.84
C SER A 23 -24.79 -10.23 6.74
N ALA A 24 -23.97 -9.91 7.75
CA ALA A 24 -23.04 -8.80 7.61
C ALA A 24 -21.93 -9.27 6.67
N ALA A 25 -21.70 -8.51 5.58
CA ALA A 25 -20.64 -8.78 4.63
C ALA A 25 -19.32 -9.07 5.36
N GLU A 26 -18.64 -10.16 5.01
CA GLU A 26 -17.38 -10.53 5.65
C GLU A 26 -16.33 -9.44 5.36
N LYS A 27 -15.74 -8.87 6.41
CA LYS A 27 -14.79 -7.75 6.29
C LYS A 27 -13.36 -8.27 6.28
N ILE A 28 -12.60 -7.84 5.27
CA ILE A 28 -11.17 -8.10 5.10
C ILE A 28 -10.43 -6.78 5.28
N THR A 29 -9.57 -6.70 6.30
CA THR A 29 -8.75 -5.53 6.62
C THR A 29 -7.35 -5.72 6.06
N VAL A 30 -6.95 -4.86 5.13
CA VAL A 30 -5.65 -4.91 4.46
C VAL A 30 -4.79 -3.76 4.94
N PHE A 31 -3.65 -4.05 5.53
CA PHE A 31 -2.62 -3.05 5.80
C PHE A 31 -1.64 -3.07 4.64
N ALA A 32 -1.56 -1.97 3.89
CA ALA A 32 -0.75 -1.91 2.69
C ALA A 32 0.11 -0.64 2.63
N ALA A 33 1.33 -0.79 2.13
CA ALA A 33 2.23 0.33 1.88
C ALA A 33 1.53 1.43 1.06
N ALA A 34 1.78 2.70 1.41
CA ALA A 34 1.09 3.85 0.83
C ALA A 34 1.16 3.93 -0.70
N SER A 35 2.22 3.40 -1.33
CA SER A 35 2.34 3.37 -2.78
C SER A 35 1.27 2.52 -3.47
N LEU A 36 0.69 1.54 -2.77
CA LEU A 36 -0.36 0.64 -3.29
C LEU A 36 -1.77 1.24 -3.27
N THR A 37 -1.94 2.47 -2.78
CA THR A 37 -3.27 3.06 -2.51
C THR A 37 -4.25 2.93 -3.67
N ASN A 38 -3.91 3.48 -4.84
CA ASN A 38 -4.81 3.50 -5.99
C ASN A 38 -5.06 2.09 -6.55
N ALA A 39 -4.00 1.29 -6.70
CA ALA A 39 -4.11 -0.08 -7.21
C ALA A 39 -5.02 -0.95 -6.33
N LEU A 40 -4.85 -0.90 -5.01
CA LEU A 40 -5.68 -1.70 -4.10
C LEU A 40 -7.11 -1.18 -3.99
N GLN A 41 -7.36 0.12 -4.15
CA GLN A 41 -8.72 0.65 -4.23
C GLN A 41 -9.47 0.12 -5.45
N ASP A 42 -8.83 0.08 -6.62
CA ASP A 42 -9.43 -0.48 -7.83
C ASP A 42 -9.59 -1.99 -7.77
N ILE A 43 -8.58 -2.71 -7.25
CA ILE A 43 -8.64 -4.15 -7.01
C ILE A 43 -9.78 -4.49 -6.05
N ALA A 44 -9.93 -3.75 -4.94
CA ALA A 44 -11.01 -3.95 -3.98
C ALA A 44 -12.36 -3.70 -4.64
N THR A 45 -12.50 -2.60 -5.40
CA THR A 45 -13.72 -2.28 -6.15
C THR A 45 -14.09 -3.39 -7.12
N GLN A 46 -13.11 -3.93 -7.86
CA GLN A 46 -13.35 -5.04 -8.78
C GLN A 46 -13.67 -6.35 -8.05
N TYR A 47 -12.94 -6.69 -7.00
CA TYR A 47 -13.10 -7.94 -6.25
C TYR A 47 -14.47 -8.07 -5.61
N GLN A 48 -15.01 -6.96 -5.09
CA GLN A 48 -16.30 -6.91 -4.38
C GLN A 48 -17.51 -6.97 -5.32
N LYS A 49 -17.34 -6.81 -6.64
CA LYS A 49 -18.46 -6.87 -7.59
C LYS A 49 -19.15 -8.25 -7.52
N GLY A 50 -20.43 -8.24 -7.14
CA GLY A 50 -21.24 -9.46 -7.04
C GLY A 50 -20.90 -10.38 -5.86
N LYS A 51 -20.16 -9.90 -4.85
CA LYS A 51 -19.80 -10.66 -3.65
C LYS A 51 -20.29 -9.97 -2.39
N ASP A 52 -20.70 -10.75 -1.39
CA ASP A 52 -21.04 -10.27 -0.05
C ASP A 52 -19.77 -10.20 0.83
N VAL A 53 -18.81 -9.35 0.41
CA VAL A 53 -17.51 -9.18 1.06
C VAL A 53 -17.12 -7.70 1.03
N GLN A 54 -16.49 -7.22 2.10
CA GLN A 54 -15.97 -5.86 2.19
C GLN A 54 -14.46 -5.86 2.38
N VAL A 55 -13.70 -5.29 1.44
CA VAL A 55 -12.26 -5.07 1.57
C VAL A 55 -12.02 -3.64 2.03
N VAL A 56 -11.44 -3.48 3.21
CA VAL A 56 -11.07 -2.19 3.79
C VAL A 56 -9.57 -2.09 3.91
N SER A 57 -8.97 -1.07 3.32
CA SER A 57 -7.52 -0.89 3.35
C SER A 57 -7.09 0.27 4.24
N SER A 58 -6.02 0.07 5.00
CA SER A 58 -5.28 1.10 5.72
C SER A 58 -3.93 1.31 5.05
N PHE A 59 -3.64 2.55 4.68
CA PHE A 59 -2.43 2.92 3.95
C PHE A 59 -1.53 3.81 4.80
N ALA A 60 -0.28 3.38 4.97
CA ALA A 60 0.77 4.16 5.61
C ALA A 60 2.15 3.66 5.14
N SER A 61 3.24 4.13 5.74
CA SER A 61 4.54 3.47 5.52
C SER A 61 4.50 2.06 6.09
N SER A 62 5.18 1.13 5.41
CA SER A 62 5.27 -0.26 5.84
C SER A 62 5.81 -0.39 7.26
N SER A 63 6.73 0.49 7.66
CA SER A 63 7.21 0.62 9.03
C SER A 63 6.12 0.89 10.05
N THR A 64 5.21 1.83 9.74
CA THR A 64 4.12 2.19 10.65
C THR A 64 3.14 1.03 10.75
N LEU A 65 2.79 0.42 9.61
CA LEU A 65 1.84 -0.70 9.56
C LEU A 65 2.36 -1.94 10.27
N ALA A 66 3.62 -2.31 10.05
CA ALA A 66 4.24 -3.45 10.72
C ALA A 66 4.29 -3.27 12.25
N ARG A 67 4.60 -2.06 12.73
CA ARG A 67 4.55 -1.73 14.17
C ARG A 67 3.12 -1.73 14.71
N GLN A 68 2.13 -1.26 13.95
CA GLN A 68 0.72 -1.35 14.35
C GLN A 68 0.26 -2.80 14.47
N ILE A 69 0.66 -3.67 13.54
CA ILE A 69 0.37 -5.11 13.59
C ILE A 69 1.02 -5.73 14.84
N GLU A 70 2.29 -5.44 15.12
CA GLU A 70 2.95 -5.88 16.37
C GLU A 70 2.19 -5.42 17.62
N GLN A 71 1.59 -4.23 17.58
CA GLN A 71 0.79 -3.67 18.67
C GLN A 71 -0.65 -4.22 18.73
N GLY A 72 -1.02 -5.18 17.88
CA GLY A 72 -2.32 -5.84 17.89
C GLY A 72 -3.38 -5.17 17.03
N ALA A 73 -3.00 -4.33 16.06
CA ALA A 73 -3.96 -3.81 15.09
C ALA A 73 -4.58 -4.98 14.28
N PRO A 74 -5.92 -4.99 14.07
CA PRO A 74 -6.63 -6.14 13.50
C PRO A 74 -6.56 -6.15 11.97
N ALA A 75 -5.36 -6.25 11.41
CA ALA A 75 -5.17 -6.50 9.99
C ALA A 75 -5.28 -7.99 9.68
N ASP A 76 -5.83 -8.34 8.53
CA ASP A 76 -5.91 -9.73 8.05
C ASP A 76 -4.79 -10.04 7.05
N LEU A 77 -4.39 -9.03 6.28
CA LEU A 77 -3.33 -9.11 5.27
C LEU A 77 -2.39 -7.90 5.43
N PHE A 78 -1.08 -8.15 5.37
CA PHE A 78 -0.08 -7.10 5.31
C PHE A 78 0.67 -7.15 3.97
N ILE A 79 0.84 -6.00 3.33
CA ILE A 79 1.64 -5.84 2.11
C ILE A 79 2.67 -4.73 2.35
N SER A 80 3.93 -5.13 2.48
CA SER A 80 5.06 -4.21 2.64
C SER A 80 5.56 -3.70 1.29
N ALA A 81 6.37 -2.65 1.31
CA ALA A 81 7.11 -2.12 0.17
C ALA A 81 8.61 -2.47 0.21
N ASP A 82 8.99 -3.32 1.17
CA ASP A 82 10.30 -3.96 1.23
C ASP A 82 10.20 -5.33 1.93
N GLN A 83 11.25 -6.14 1.79
CA GLN A 83 11.39 -7.39 2.52
C GLN A 83 11.62 -7.17 4.02
N GLN A 84 12.32 -6.10 4.39
CA GLN A 84 12.75 -5.83 5.77
C GLN A 84 11.58 -5.71 6.75
N TRP A 85 10.51 -4.98 6.42
CA TRP A 85 9.35 -4.84 7.32
C TRP A 85 8.45 -6.06 7.33
N MET A 86 8.48 -6.88 6.28
CA MET A 86 7.84 -8.20 6.33
C MET A 86 8.64 -9.17 7.20
N ASP A 87 9.97 -9.17 7.10
CA ASP A 87 10.85 -9.93 7.99
C ASP A 87 10.61 -9.54 9.45
N TYR A 88 10.55 -8.23 9.74
CA TYR A 88 10.20 -7.73 11.06
C TYR A 88 8.88 -8.32 11.59
N ALA A 89 7.80 -8.27 10.80
CA ALA A 89 6.49 -8.78 11.23
C ALA A 89 6.50 -10.30 11.44
N ILE A 90 7.26 -11.05 10.62
CA ILE A 90 7.46 -12.50 10.77
C ILE A 90 8.25 -12.80 12.06
N ASP A 91 9.34 -12.09 12.31
CA ASP A 91 10.20 -12.27 13.49
C ASP A 91 9.45 -11.95 14.78
N LYS A 92 8.52 -10.99 14.72
CA LYS A 92 7.56 -10.69 15.79
C LYS A 92 6.41 -11.69 15.91
N GLN A 93 6.45 -12.77 15.14
CA GLN A 93 5.46 -13.86 15.12
C GLN A 93 4.04 -13.41 14.78
N GLN A 94 3.90 -12.28 14.08
CA GLN A 94 2.60 -11.71 13.71
C GLN A 94 2.06 -12.25 12.39
N MET A 95 2.92 -12.85 11.57
CA MET A 95 2.56 -13.32 10.23
C MET A 95 2.55 -14.85 10.15
N VAL A 96 1.75 -15.39 9.23
CA VAL A 96 1.84 -16.80 8.81
C VAL A 96 2.99 -16.90 7.81
N LYS A 97 4.15 -17.36 8.26
CA LYS A 97 5.40 -17.32 7.49
C LYS A 97 5.29 -17.98 6.11
N GLU A 98 4.55 -19.08 6.02
CA GLU A 98 4.34 -19.88 4.81
C GLU A 98 3.49 -19.15 3.75
N THR A 99 2.81 -18.08 4.15
CA THR A 99 1.99 -17.25 3.25
C THR A 99 2.76 -16.05 2.71
N ARG A 100 4.06 -15.90 3.03
CA ARG A 100 4.86 -14.85 2.41
C ARG A 100 4.99 -15.10 0.91
N TYR A 101 4.59 -14.10 0.14
CA TYR A 101 4.74 -14.09 -1.31
C TYR A 101 5.20 -12.71 -1.76
N THR A 102 6.29 -12.65 -2.52
CA THR A 102 6.73 -11.40 -3.16
C THR A 102 5.78 -11.10 -4.33
N LEU A 103 4.86 -10.17 -4.11
CA LEU A 103 3.77 -9.88 -5.03
C LEU A 103 4.22 -9.03 -6.23
N LEU A 104 4.99 -7.96 -5.97
CA LEU A 104 5.33 -6.95 -6.96
C LEU A 104 6.80 -6.55 -6.87
N GLY A 105 7.31 -6.02 -7.98
CA GLY A 105 8.47 -5.14 -8.04
C GLY A 105 8.08 -3.71 -8.39
N ASN A 106 9.02 -2.78 -8.29
CA ASN A 106 8.85 -1.38 -8.66
C ASN A 106 10.23 -0.73 -8.96
N GLU A 107 10.21 0.48 -9.48
CA GLU A 107 11.41 1.28 -9.74
C GLU A 107 11.49 2.45 -8.78
N LEU A 108 12.71 2.89 -8.46
CA LEU A 108 12.94 4.11 -7.70
C LEU A 108 13.21 5.26 -8.68
N VAL A 109 12.47 6.35 -8.55
CA VAL A 109 12.50 7.47 -9.50
C VAL A 109 12.67 8.81 -8.79
N LEU A 110 13.30 9.74 -9.50
CA LEU A 110 13.33 11.15 -9.16
C LEU A 110 12.18 11.85 -9.90
N ILE A 111 11.37 12.60 -9.16
CA ILE A 111 10.24 13.36 -9.69
C ILE A 111 10.43 14.86 -9.49
N ALA A 112 9.80 15.64 -10.36
CA ALA A 112 9.60 17.08 -10.23
C ALA A 112 8.11 17.41 -10.44
N ALA A 113 7.69 18.62 -10.08
CA ALA A 113 6.37 19.13 -10.46
C ALA A 113 6.26 19.19 -11.99
N LYS A 114 5.13 18.76 -12.54
CA LYS A 114 4.92 18.58 -13.99
C LYS A 114 4.89 19.90 -14.77
N ASP A 115 4.51 20.98 -14.11
CA ASP A 115 4.57 22.35 -14.66
C ASP A 115 5.99 22.95 -14.60
N GLY A 116 6.92 22.28 -13.90
CA GLY A 116 8.33 22.63 -13.86
C GLY A 116 9.04 22.32 -15.18
N LYS A 117 9.97 23.20 -15.58
CA LYS A 117 10.85 23.01 -16.75
C LYS A 117 12.03 22.09 -16.44
N GLN A 118 11.82 21.00 -15.71
CA GLN A 118 12.90 20.11 -15.34
C GLN A 118 13.10 19.06 -16.44
N ASP A 119 14.23 19.17 -17.15
CA ASP A 119 14.64 18.19 -18.15
C ASP A 119 14.98 16.84 -17.49
N ASN A 120 15.03 15.79 -18.32
CA ASN A 120 15.52 14.47 -17.89
C ASN A 120 16.96 14.56 -17.36
N ILE A 121 17.19 13.91 -16.22
CA ILE A 121 18.43 13.88 -15.46
C ILE A 121 18.97 12.46 -15.49
N THR A 122 20.19 12.31 -15.99
CA THR A 122 20.96 11.08 -15.76
C THR A 122 21.49 11.08 -14.33
N LEU A 123 21.01 10.15 -13.51
CA LEU A 123 21.42 10.00 -12.12
C LEU A 123 22.73 9.20 -12.05
N ASN A 124 23.80 9.87 -11.64
CA ASN A 124 25.12 9.29 -11.49
C ASN A 124 25.93 10.09 -10.43
N LYS A 125 27.22 9.75 -10.27
CA LYS A 125 28.11 10.38 -9.29
C LYS A 125 28.43 11.85 -9.61
N GLN A 126 28.17 12.29 -10.83
CA GLN A 126 28.43 13.64 -11.34
C GLN A 126 27.15 14.50 -11.39
N THR A 127 26.00 13.97 -10.98
CA THR A 127 24.75 14.75 -10.91
C THR A 127 24.93 15.96 -9.99
N ASP A 128 24.72 17.16 -10.53
CA ASP A 128 24.82 18.41 -9.79
C ASP A 128 23.56 18.68 -8.95
N TRP A 129 23.47 18.01 -7.80
CA TRP A 129 22.34 18.15 -6.90
C TRP A 129 22.20 19.56 -6.31
N ALA A 130 23.28 20.33 -6.19
CA ALA A 130 23.20 21.69 -5.68
C ALA A 130 22.43 22.59 -6.65
N LYS A 131 22.72 22.47 -7.95
CA LYS A 131 21.98 23.15 -9.01
C LYS A 131 20.54 22.65 -9.10
N LEU A 132 20.33 21.34 -9.06
CA LEU A 132 18.99 20.74 -9.17
C LEU A 132 18.05 21.14 -8.04
N LEU A 133 18.57 21.20 -6.80
CA LEU A 133 17.76 21.60 -5.65
C LEU A 133 17.59 23.12 -5.56
N ASN A 134 18.52 23.91 -6.12
CA ASN A 134 18.48 25.37 -6.08
C ASN A 134 18.17 25.95 -4.68
N GLY A 135 18.81 25.39 -3.64
CA GLY A 135 18.58 25.76 -2.23
C GLY A 135 17.34 25.14 -1.56
N GLY A 136 16.49 24.45 -2.32
CA GLY A 136 15.35 23.68 -1.82
C GLY A 136 15.75 22.35 -1.17
N ARG A 137 14.74 21.64 -0.65
CA ARG A 137 14.88 20.33 -0.03
C ARG A 137 14.51 19.20 -0.98
N LEU A 138 15.13 18.03 -0.82
CA LEU A 138 14.77 16.82 -1.54
C LEU A 138 13.70 16.06 -0.76
N ALA A 139 12.48 15.96 -1.29
CA ALA A 139 11.40 15.20 -0.67
C ALA A 139 11.67 13.70 -0.70
N VAL A 140 11.56 13.03 0.45
CA VAL A 140 11.82 11.59 0.55
C VAL A 140 11.03 11.00 1.71
N GLY A 141 10.64 9.73 1.63
CA GLY A 141 10.20 9.01 2.83
C GLY A 141 11.31 9.02 3.89
N ASP A 142 10.99 9.05 5.19
CA ASP A 142 12.01 9.08 6.22
C ASP A 142 13.00 7.91 6.07
N PRO A 143 14.28 8.16 5.78
CA PRO A 143 15.26 7.12 5.47
C PRO A 143 15.57 6.17 6.62
N ASP A 144 15.17 6.52 7.84
CA ASP A 144 15.43 5.69 9.02
C ASP A 144 14.42 4.54 9.14
N HIS A 145 13.28 4.61 8.46
CA HIS A 145 12.27 3.54 8.56
C HIS A 145 11.31 3.40 7.37
N VAL A 146 11.09 4.41 6.54
CA VAL A 146 10.17 4.30 5.38
C VAL A 146 10.90 3.58 4.23
N PRO A 147 10.34 2.51 3.64
CA PRO A 147 11.00 1.76 2.56
C PRO A 147 11.53 2.63 1.42
N ALA A 148 10.70 3.55 0.88
CA ALA A 148 11.14 4.46 -0.18
C ALA A 148 12.33 5.35 0.25
N GLY A 149 12.39 5.73 1.52
CA GLY A 149 13.51 6.46 2.10
C GLY A 149 14.76 5.60 2.27
N ILE A 150 14.59 4.34 2.68
CA ILE A 150 15.69 3.36 2.79
C ILE A 150 16.31 3.14 1.41
N TYR A 151 15.49 2.86 0.38
CA TYR A 151 15.96 2.72 -1.00
C TYR A 151 16.62 4.01 -1.52
N ALA A 152 16.04 5.18 -1.24
CA ALA A 152 16.66 6.47 -1.58
C ALA A 152 18.03 6.64 -0.92
N LYS A 153 18.17 6.28 0.35
CA LYS A 153 19.45 6.33 1.07
C LYS A 153 20.47 5.38 0.45
N GLU A 154 20.09 4.12 0.18
CA GLU A 154 20.96 3.16 -0.51
C GLU A 154 21.45 3.73 -1.86
N ALA A 155 20.52 4.23 -2.68
CA ALA A 155 20.82 4.80 -3.99
C ALA A 155 21.77 6.00 -3.91
N LEU A 156 21.48 6.96 -3.02
CA LEU A 156 22.31 8.16 -2.83
C LEU A 156 23.67 7.85 -2.20
N GLN A 157 23.77 6.80 -1.37
CA GLN A 157 25.04 6.31 -0.83
C GLN A 157 25.90 5.67 -1.93
N ASN A 158 25.31 4.83 -2.78
CA ASN A 158 25.99 4.22 -3.91
C ASN A 158 26.52 5.29 -4.90
N LEU A 159 25.71 6.31 -5.16
CA LEU A 159 26.10 7.47 -5.97
C LEU A 159 27.09 8.41 -5.27
N GLY A 160 27.43 8.18 -4.00
CA GLY A 160 28.42 8.95 -3.25
C GLY A 160 27.97 10.37 -2.84
N VAL A 161 26.66 10.65 -2.89
CA VAL A 161 26.09 11.99 -2.66
C VAL A 161 25.30 12.09 -1.36
N TRP A 162 25.08 10.98 -0.65
CA TRP A 162 24.29 10.93 0.58
C TRP A 162 24.70 11.98 1.63
N THR A 163 25.98 12.05 2.00
CA THR A 163 26.47 12.96 3.05
C THR A 163 26.14 14.43 2.76
N ALA A 164 26.12 14.82 1.48
CA ALA A 164 25.79 16.19 1.07
C ALA A 164 24.27 16.45 1.04
N LEU A 165 23.45 15.42 0.83
CA LEU A 165 22.00 15.53 0.67
C LEU A 165 21.21 15.26 1.93
N GLU A 166 21.73 14.43 2.84
CA GLU A 166 21.09 14.11 4.12
C GLU A 166 20.58 15.34 4.90
N PRO A 167 21.36 16.43 5.08
CA PRO A 167 20.85 17.63 5.77
C PRO A 167 19.79 18.42 4.99
N LYS A 168 19.67 18.16 3.67
CA LYS A 168 18.75 18.83 2.74
C LYS A 168 17.48 18.02 2.47
N LEU A 169 17.24 16.93 3.19
CA LEU A 169 16.03 16.14 3.00
C LEU A 169 14.81 16.86 3.58
N ALA A 170 13.68 16.73 2.91
CA ALA A 170 12.34 16.92 3.47
C ALA A 170 11.77 15.51 3.73
N ARG A 171 12.00 15.01 4.95
CA ARG A 171 11.63 13.66 5.36
C ARG A 171 10.13 13.58 5.62
N ALA A 172 9.46 12.62 5.00
CA ALA A 172 8.03 12.42 5.09
C ALA A 172 7.69 11.06 5.75
N ASN A 173 6.53 10.98 6.39
CA ASN A 173 6.10 9.77 7.12
C ASN A 173 5.79 8.56 6.22
N ASN A 174 5.60 8.77 4.91
CA ASN A 174 5.47 7.75 3.86
C ASN A 174 5.79 8.36 2.48
N VAL A 175 5.89 7.52 1.45
CA VAL A 175 6.26 7.94 0.09
C VAL A 175 5.23 8.85 -0.59
N ARG A 176 3.93 8.65 -0.35
CA ARG A 176 2.88 9.51 -0.90
C ARG A 176 2.89 10.90 -0.26
N SER A 177 3.22 10.99 1.02
CA SER A 177 3.46 12.29 1.67
C SER A 177 4.69 13.01 1.09
N ALA A 178 5.76 12.28 0.72
CA ALA A 178 6.90 12.88 0.02
C ALA A 178 6.52 13.37 -1.37
N MET A 179 5.80 12.56 -2.15
CA MET A 179 5.28 12.97 -3.46
C MET A 179 4.43 14.23 -3.36
N ALA A 180 3.56 14.31 -2.34
CA ALA A 180 2.68 15.46 -2.15
C ALA A 180 3.43 16.78 -1.87
N LEU A 181 4.65 16.73 -1.31
CA LEU A 181 5.51 17.93 -1.20
C LEU A 181 5.92 18.46 -2.59
N VAL A 182 6.20 17.54 -3.53
CA VAL A 182 6.55 17.89 -4.91
C VAL A 182 5.31 18.36 -5.67
N GLU A 183 4.17 17.70 -5.51
CA GLU A 183 2.89 18.11 -6.11
C GLU A 183 2.48 19.54 -5.72
N ARG A 184 2.83 19.97 -4.50
CA ARG A 184 2.53 21.32 -3.98
C ARG A 184 3.64 22.33 -4.25
N GLY A 185 4.75 21.93 -4.88
CA GLY A 185 5.91 22.80 -5.10
C GLY A 185 6.66 23.18 -3.83
N GLU A 186 6.43 22.48 -2.72
CA GLU A 186 7.13 22.68 -1.43
C GLU A 186 8.54 22.06 -1.45
N ALA A 187 8.77 21.09 -2.35
CA ALA A 187 10.07 20.54 -2.67
C ALA A 187 10.27 20.54 -4.19
N PRO A 188 11.41 21.05 -4.72
CA PRO A 188 11.66 21.05 -6.16
C PRO A 188 11.78 19.65 -6.76
N LEU A 189 12.26 18.69 -5.95
CA LEU A 189 12.44 17.30 -6.35
C LEU A 189 12.01 16.36 -5.23
N GLY A 190 11.65 15.14 -5.60
CA GLY A 190 11.41 14.06 -4.65
C GLY A 190 11.83 12.70 -5.17
N ILE A 191 12.18 11.79 -4.26
CA ILE A 191 12.45 10.39 -4.57
C ILE A 191 11.24 9.55 -4.15
N VAL A 192 10.61 8.90 -5.12
CA VAL A 192 9.39 8.09 -4.96
C VAL A 192 9.51 6.82 -5.79
N TYR A 193 8.47 5.98 -5.80
CA TYR A 193 8.42 4.85 -6.73
C TYR A 193 7.84 5.24 -8.09
N GLY A 194 8.19 4.52 -9.15
CA GLY A 194 7.63 4.72 -10.49
C GLY A 194 6.11 4.68 -10.48
N SER A 195 5.53 3.75 -9.73
CA SER A 195 4.07 3.65 -9.55
C SER A 195 3.42 4.87 -8.90
N ASP A 196 4.14 5.56 -8.00
CA ASP A 196 3.62 6.78 -7.36
C ASP A 196 3.50 7.90 -8.40
N ALA A 197 4.51 8.05 -9.26
CA ALA A 197 4.49 9.02 -10.35
C ALA A 197 3.39 8.72 -11.38
N VAL A 198 3.12 7.45 -11.70
CA VAL A 198 1.99 7.05 -12.57
C VAL A 198 0.64 7.40 -11.95
N ALA A 199 0.53 7.34 -10.62
CA ALA A 199 -0.71 7.61 -9.90
C ALA A 199 -1.03 9.11 -9.72
N SER A 200 -0.19 10.01 -10.23
CA SER A 200 -0.38 11.47 -10.12
C SER A 200 -0.29 12.16 -11.48
N ASP A 201 -1.17 13.14 -11.70
CA ASP A 201 -1.14 13.99 -12.88
C ASP A 201 -0.33 15.28 -12.67
N LYS A 202 0.19 15.51 -11.45
CA LYS A 202 0.88 16.75 -11.03
C LYS A 202 2.40 16.65 -11.00
N VAL A 203 2.95 15.46 -11.09
CA VAL A 203 4.41 15.24 -11.12
C VAL A 203 4.80 14.52 -12.40
N SER A 204 6.08 14.61 -12.74
CA SER A 204 6.69 13.85 -13.83
C SER A 204 7.98 13.22 -13.36
N VAL A 205 8.27 12.02 -13.86
CA VAL A 205 9.58 11.39 -13.69
C VAL A 205 10.60 12.20 -14.47
N VAL A 206 11.64 12.64 -13.78
CA VAL A 206 12.77 13.38 -14.35
C VAL A 206 14.08 12.59 -14.26
N GLY A 207 14.09 11.44 -13.61
CA GLY A 207 15.23 10.54 -13.57
C GLY A 207 14.86 9.19 -12.99
N VAL A 208 15.54 8.14 -13.42
CA VAL A 208 15.39 6.78 -12.88
C VAL A 208 16.70 6.42 -12.20
N PHE A 209 16.63 5.94 -10.95
CA PHE A 209 17.83 5.52 -10.25
C PHE A 209 18.37 4.22 -10.87
N PRO A 210 19.70 4.05 -11.01
CA PRO A 210 20.26 2.80 -11.51
C PRO A 210 19.82 1.61 -10.65
N GLU A 211 19.43 0.50 -11.27
CA GLU A 211 18.95 -0.69 -10.54
C GLU A 211 19.98 -1.25 -9.55
N ASP A 212 21.28 -1.07 -9.83
CA ASP A 212 22.40 -1.50 -8.98
C ASP A 212 22.75 -0.49 -7.87
N SER A 213 22.04 0.65 -7.81
CA SER A 213 22.26 1.67 -6.78
C SER A 213 21.58 1.34 -5.45
N HIS A 214 20.56 0.48 -5.46
CA HIS A 214 19.79 0.05 -4.29
C HIS A 214 19.40 -1.42 -4.42
N LYS A 215 18.91 -2.04 -3.34
CA LYS A 215 18.32 -3.38 -3.45
C LYS A 215 17.08 -3.36 -4.34
N PRO A 216 16.68 -4.49 -4.95
CA PRO A 216 15.41 -4.57 -5.66
C PRO A 216 14.24 -4.09 -4.79
N VAL A 217 13.40 -3.23 -5.37
CA VAL A 217 12.16 -2.80 -4.70
C VAL A 217 11.15 -3.93 -4.84
N GLU A 218 10.74 -4.51 -3.72
CA GLU A 218 9.88 -5.68 -3.68
C GLU A 218 8.76 -5.51 -2.67
N TYR A 219 7.57 -5.98 -3.04
CA TYR A 219 6.36 -5.87 -2.23
C TYR A 219 5.93 -7.25 -1.75
N PRO A 220 6.45 -7.76 -0.62
CA PRO A 220 5.96 -8.99 -0.05
C PRO A 220 4.60 -8.77 0.61
N MET A 221 3.73 -9.77 0.47
CA MET A 221 2.49 -9.89 1.21
C MET A 221 2.46 -11.16 2.05
N ALA A 222 1.75 -11.14 3.17
CA ALA A 222 1.47 -12.32 3.98
C ALA A 222 0.20 -12.13 4.81
N LEU A 223 -0.41 -13.25 5.22
CA LEU A 223 -1.56 -13.26 6.13
C LEU A 223 -1.11 -13.01 7.57
N VAL A 224 -1.90 -12.23 8.31
CA VAL A 224 -1.71 -12.04 9.74
C VAL A 224 -2.16 -13.29 10.50
N LYS A 225 -1.39 -13.68 11.51
CA LYS A 225 -1.62 -14.90 12.29
C LYS A 225 -2.91 -14.78 13.11
N GLY A 226 -3.78 -15.80 13.00
CA GLY A 226 -5.08 -15.82 13.70
C GLY A 226 -6.22 -15.19 12.90
N HIS A 227 -5.94 -14.67 11.70
CA HIS A 227 -6.88 -13.97 10.82
C HIS A 227 -7.15 -14.72 9.50
N GLN A 228 -6.78 -16.00 9.41
CA GLN A 228 -6.83 -16.77 8.15
C GLN A 228 -8.23 -17.33 7.84
N THR A 229 -9.22 -16.47 7.59
CA THR A 229 -10.56 -16.90 7.15
C THR A 229 -10.56 -17.35 5.68
N PRO A 230 -11.60 -18.08 5.24
CA PRO A 230 -11.78 -18.40 3.82
C PRO A 230 -11.82 -17.16 2.92
N ALA A 231 -12.49 -16.06 3.33
CA ALA A 231 -12.54 -14.85 2.51
C ALA A 231 -11.19 -14.13 2.44
N VAL A 232 -10.45 -14.07 3.56
CA VAL A 232 -9.09 -13.51 3.60
C VAL A 232 -8.17 -14.30 2.66
N SER A 233 -8.23 -15.63 2.72
CA SER A 233 -7.46 -16.52 1.84
C SER A 233 -7.85 -16.36 0.37
N ALA A 234 -9.14 -16.18 0.08
CA ALA A 234 -9.65 -15.94 -1.26
C ALA A 234 -9.15 -14.59 -1.83
N PHE A 235 -9.13 -13.53 -1.02
CA PHE A 235 -8.59 -12.23 -1.45
C PHE A 235 -7.07 -12.26 -1.62
N TYR A 236 -6.33 -12.89 -0.70
CA TYR A 236 -4.90 -13.16 -0.85
C TYR A 236 -4.58 -13.89 -2.16
N ASN A 237 -5.40 -14.89 -2.53
CA ASN A 237 -5.24 -15.59 -3.80
C ASN A 237 -5.62 -14.72 -5.01
N TYR A 238 -6.67 -13.91 -4.89
CA TYR A 238 -7.08 -12.96 -5.94
C TYR A 238 -5.99 -11.93 -6.24
N LEU A 239 -5.23 -11.46 -5.23
CA LEU A 239 -4.13 -10.52 -5.47
C LEU A 239 -3.04 -11.09 -6.39
N LYS A 240 -2.90 -12.42 -6.48
CA LYS A 240 -1.96 -13.13 -7.37
C LYS A 240 -2.55 -13.47 -8.74
N SER A 241 -3.81 -13.12 -8.98
CA SER A 241 -4.52 -13.47 -10.21
C SER A 241 -4.07 -12.58 -11.38
N PRO A 242 -4.25 -13.03 -12.64
CA PRO A 242 -4.02 -12.20 -13.82
C PRO A 242 -4.83 -10.90 -13.81
N GLU A 243 -6.05 -10.91 -13.26
CA GLU A 243 -6.92 -9.74 -13.15
C GLU A 243 -6.34 -8.67 -12.22
N ALA A 244 -5.86 -9.08 -11.04
CA ALA A 244 -5.18 -8.16 -10.13
C ALA A 244 -3.83 -7.70 -10.71
N ALA A 245 -3.07 -8.60 -11.33
CA ALA A 245 -1.80 -8.27 -11.99
C ALA A 245 -1.97 -7.21 -13.09
N ALA A 246 -3.05 -7.25 -13.86
CA ALA A 246 -3.35 -6.24 -14.87
C ALA A 246 -3.57 -4.85 -14.25
N ILE A 247 -4.26 -4.76 -13.11
CA ILE A 247 -4.43 -3.48 -12.39
C ILE A 247 -3.08 -3.00 -11.84
N PHE A 248 -2.30 -3.88 -11.21
CA PHE A 248 -0.98 -3.51 -10.72
C PHE A 248 -0.07 -2.97 -11.83
N HIS A 249 -0.06 -3.63 -12.99
CA HIS A 249 0.67 -3.19 -14.16
C HIS A 249 0.16 -1.84 -14.68
N HIS A 250 -1.15 -1.60 -14.70
CA HIS A 250 -1.72 -0.30 -15.07
C HIS A 250 -1.18 0.85 -14.20
N TYR A 251 -0.97 0.58 -12.91
CA TYR A 251 -0.39 1.53 -11.96
C TYR A 251 1.15 1.56 -11.95
N GLY A 252 1.84 0.88 -12.88
CA GLY A 252 3.30 0.93 -12.99
C GLY A 252 4.06 0.01 -12.04
N PHE A 253 3.39 -0.96 -11.40
CA PHE A 253 4.08 -2.03 -10.68
C PHE A 253 4.48 -3.16 -11.65
N SER A 254 5.43 -3.99 -11.21
CA SER A 254 5.88 -5.19 -11.93
C SER A 254 5.44 -6.47 -11.20
N PRO A 255 4.25 -7.03 -11.49
CA PRO A 255 3.79 -8.26 -10.84
C PRO A 255 4.78 -9.42 -11.00
N ARG A 256 5.03 -10.15 -9.92
CA ARG A 256 5.82 -11.40 -9.95
C ARG A 256 4.93 -12.56 -10.38
N LYS A 257 5.53 -13.54 -11.05
CA LYS A 257 4.89 -14.80 -11.46
C LYS A 257 5.19 -15.87 -10.42
#